data_AF-A0ABD7FW87-F1
#
_entry.id   AF-A0ABD7FW87-F1
#
_cell.length_a   1.000
_cell.length_b   1.000
_cell.length_c   1.000
_cell.angle_alpha   90.00
_cell.angle_beta   90.00
_cell.angle_gamma   90.00
#
_symmetry.space_group_name_H-M   'P 1'
#
loop_
_entity.id
_entity.type
_entity.pdbx_description
1 polymer ?
#
loop_
_entity_poly.entity_id
_entity_poly.type
_entity_poly.pdbx_seq_one_letter_code
_entity_poly.pdbx_strand_id
1 'polypeptide(L)'
;MKYWFGLILFFFSTFTMAQDPIYTGTFSNKALDGYDTVAYFTEGKPVKGAAQFKTEYQGAEWLFASQQNLDAFLADPEKYAPQYGGYCAWAVSEKKDFAPGDPQYWAIEDGKLYLNYNNKIKGLWEKDRAHHIAQGDQNWPALIGTSE
;
A
#
# COMPACT_ATOMS: atom_id res chain seq x y z
N MET A 1 31.74 27.40 -49.01
CA MET A 1 31.95 27.05 -47.60
C MET A 1 30.79 27.57 -46.78
N LYS A 2 29.92 26.70 -46.27
CA LYS A 2 28.90 27.06 -45.28
C LYS A 2 28.78 25.86 -44.35
N TYR A 3 29.45 25.95 -43.20
CA TYR A 3 29.46 24.91 -42.18
C TYR A 3 28.10 24.90 -41.48
N TRP A 4 27.39 23.79 -41.57
CA TRP A 4 26.14 23.56 -40.86
C TRP A 4 26.48 23.12 -39.43
N PHE A 5 26.21 23.97 -38.44
CA PHE A 5 26.27 23.60 -37.03
C PHE A 5 25.16 22.58 -36.74
N GLY A 6 25.53 21.33 -36.47
CA GLY A 6 24.61 20.29 -36.03
C GLY A 6 24.12 20.57 -34.62
N LEU A 7 22.80 20.74 -34.47
CA LEU A 7 22.12 20.88 -33.18
C LEU A 7 21.97 19.48 -32.56
N ILE A 8 22.70 19.18 -31.49
CA ILE A 8 22.51 17.94 -30.72
C ILE A 8 21.34 18.16 -29.76
N LEU A 9 20.18 17.61 -30.09
CA LEU A 9 19.02 17.50 -29.19
C LEU A 9 19.24 16.34 -28.22
N PHE A 10 19.60 16.66 -26.97
CA PHE A 10 19.53 15.69 -25.88
C PHE A 10 18.05 15.48 -25.49
N PHE A 11 17.48 14.36 -25.92
CA PHE A 11 16.22 13.86 -25.37
C PHE A 11 16.51 13.31 -23.96
N PHE A 12 16.19 14.09 -22.93
CA PHE A 12 16.05 13.58 -21.57
C PHE A 12 14.69 12.88 -21.47
N SER A 13 14.68 11.55 -21.63
CA SER A 13 13.51 10.75 -21.29
C SER A 13 13.28 10.84 -19.78
N THR A 14 12.17 11.45 -19.37
CA THR A 14 11.74 11.41 -17.97
C THR A 14 11.24 10.00 -17.68
N PHE A 15 12.03 9.20 -16.96
CA PHE A 15 11.55 7.95 -16.37
C PHE A 15 10.51 8.29 -15.30
N THR A 16 9.24 8.04 -15.58
CA THR A 16 8.21 7.96 -14.54
C THR A 16 8.38 6.62 -13.85
N MET A 17 8.86 6.60 -12.61
CA MET A 17 8.80 5.40 -11.78
C MET A 17 7.47 5.43 -11.03
N ALA A 18 6.56 4.53 -11.39
CA ALA A 18 5.41 4.22 -10.56
C ALA A 18 5.91 3.58 -9.26
N GLN A 19 5.32 3.96 -8.13
CA GLN A 19 5.62 3.30 -6.86
C GLN A 19 4.92 1.94 -6.84
N ASP A 20 5.55 0.95 -6.18
CA ASP A 20 4.95 -0.38 -6.04
C ASP A 20 3.58 -0.30 -5.36
N PRO A 21 2.59 -1.12 -5.78
CA PRO A 21 1.25 -1.10 -5.22
C PRO A 21 1.22 -1.57 -3.76
N ILE A 22 2.25 -2.28 -3.29
CA ILE A 22 2.40 -2.71 -1.89
C ILE A 22 3.58 -1.98 -1.25
N TYR A 23 3.31 -1.24 -0.18
CA TYR A 23 4.34 -0.66 0.66
C TYR A 23 5.16 -1.75 1.34
N THR A 24 6.47 -1.66 1.18
CA THR A 24 7.45 -2.44 1.93
C THR A 24 8.51 -1.51 2.54
N GLY A 25 9.08 -1.89 3.67
CA GLY A 25 10.09 -1.09 4.36
C GLY A 25 11.38 -0.93 3.53
N THR A 26 12.15 0.15 3.75
CA THR A 26 13.34 0.47 2.94
C THR A 26 14.41 -0.64 2.88
N PHE A 27 14.44 -1.53 3.87
CA PHE A 27 15.40 -2.64 3.97
C PHE A 27 14.72 -4.01 4.08
N SER A 28 13.44 -4.11 3.69
CA SER A 28 12.65 -5.34 3.82
C SER A 28 11.61 -5.40 2.72
N ASN A 29 11.47 -6.54 2.05
CA ASN A 29 10.43 -6.78 1.04
C ASN A 29 9.09 -7.28 1.65
N LYS A 30 8.92 -7.16 2.97
CA LYS A 30 7.73 -7.69 3.66
C LYS A 30 6.58 -6.69 3.62
N ALA A 31 5.44 -7.14 3.13
CA ALA A 31 4.19 -6.40 3.25
C ALA A 31 3.79 -6.24 4.72
N LEU A 32 3.23 -5.09 5.09
CA LEU A 32 2.75 -4.76 6.44
C LEU A 32 3.78 -5.09 7.54
N ASP A 33 5.07 -4.87 7.29
CA ASP A 33 6.16 -5.23 8.21
C ASP A 33 6.11 -6.70 8.71
N GLY A 34 5.53 -7.61 7.92
CA GLY A 34 5.35 -9.02 8.26
C GLY A 34 4.22 -9.31 9.24
N TYR A 35 3.25 -8.40 9.40
CA TYR A 35 2.00 -8.73 10.08
C TYR A 35 1.05 -9.50 9.15
N ASP A 36 0.31 -10.43 9.75
CA ASP A 36 -0.74 -11.20 9.09
C ASP A 36 -1.94 -10.30 8.79
N THR A 37 -2.18 -10.07 7.51
CA THR A 37 -3.27 -9.19 7.06
C THR A 37 -4.66 -9.80 7.27
N VAL A 38 -4.78 -11.13 7.35
CA VAL A 38 -6.04 -11.83 7.61
C VAL A 38 -6.45 -11.71 9.07
N ALA A 39 -5.48 -11.67 9.99
CA ALA A 39 -5.72 -11.57 11.42
C ALA A 39 -6.49 -10.30 11.83
N TYR A 40 -6.40 -9.20 11.06
CA TYR A 40 -7.22 -8.01 11.29
C TYR A 40 -8.72 -8.29 11.18
N PHE A 41 -9.10 -9.20 10.27
CA PHE A 41 -10.49 -9.54 9.98
C PHE A 41 -11.00 -10.70 10.85
N THR A 42 -10.13 -11.67 11.15
CA THR A 42 -10.52 -12.89 11.87
C THR A 42 -10.32 -12.77 13.38
N GLU A 43 -9.27 -12.08 13.82
CA GLU A 43 -8.91 -11.90 15.23
C GLU A 43 -9.14 -10.48 15.75
N GLY A 44 -9.36 -9.50 14.86
CA GLY A 44 -9.59 -8.11 15.24
C GLY A 44 -8.36 -7.41 15.83
N LYS A 45 -7.15 -7.89 15.52
CA LYS A 45 -5.89 -7.34 16.03
C LYS A 45 -4.72 -7.64 15.08
N PRO A 46 -3.66 -6.82 15.10
CA PRO A 46 -2.44 -7.13 14.36
C PRO A 46 -1.73 -8.32 15.01
N VAL A 47 -1.43 -9.35 14.22
CA VAL A 47 -0.65 -10.53 14.65
C VAL A 47 0.57 -10.68 13.74
N LYS A 48 1.75 -10.92 14.30
CA LYS A 48 2.95 -11.17 13.49
C LYS A 48 2.85 -12.51 12.77
N GLY A 49 3.16 -12.51 11.49
CA GLY A 49 3.29 -13.74 10.71
C GLY A 49 4.58 -14.49 11.01
N ALA A 50 4.65 -15.74 10.55
CA ALA A 50 5.80 -16.60 10.69
C ALA A 50 6.41 -16.90 9.31
N ALA A 51 7.75 -16.98 9.22
CA ALA A 51 8.45 -17.23 7.96
C ALA A 51 8.09 -18.56 7.27
N GLN A 52 7.52 -19.52 8.00
CA GLN A 52 7.03 -20.79 7.47
C GLN A 52 5.67 -20.68 6.76
N PHE A 53 4.89 -19.64 7.04
CA PHE A 53 3.60 -19.38 6.39
C PHE A 53 3.72 -18.09 5.60
N LYS A 54 4.11 -18.20 4.34
CA LYS A 54 4.36 -17.04 3.48
C LYS A 54 3.97 -17.26 2.04
N THR A 55 3.70 -16.16 1.35
CA THR A 55 3.50 -16.12 -0.10
C THR A 55 4.07 -14.83 -0.68
N GLU A 56 4.19 -14.78 -2.01
CA GLU A 56 4.44 -13.53 -2.73
C GLU A 56 3.15 -13.06 -3.39
N TYR A 57 2.83 -11.77 -3.26
CA TYR A 57 1.69 -11.15 -3.93
C TYR A 57 2.01 -9.68 -4.23
N GLN A 58 1.77 -9.26 -5.47
CA GLN A 58 2.07 -7.92 -5.99
C GLN A 58 3.50 -7.44 -5.67
N GLY A 59 4.49 -8.34 -5.80
CA GLY A 59 5.91 -8.01 -5.64
C GLY A 59 6.41 -7.97 -4.18
N ALA A 60 5.57 -8.24 -3.19
CA ALA A 60 5.94 -8.26 -1.78
C ALA A 60 5.81 -9.66 -1.13
N GLU A 61 6.62 -9.94 -0.10
CA GLU A 61 6.51 -11.14 0.75
C GLU A 61 5.46 -10.89 1.84
N TRP A 62 4.44 -11.74 1.90
CA TRP A 62 3.39 -11.70 2.92
C TRP A 62 3.59 -12.83 3.92
N LEU A 63 3.51 -12.53 5.20
CA LEU A 63 3.65 -13.51 6.28
C LEU A 63 2.33 -13.69 7.02
N PHE A 64 2.04 -14.92 7.43
CA PHE A 64 0.80 -15.29 8.13
C PHE A 64 1.09 -15.98 9.45
N ALA A 65 0.21 -15.82 10.42
CA ALA A 65 0.32 -16.42 11.74
C ALA A 65 0.00 -17.92 11.71
N SER A 66 -0.74 -18.38 10.70
CA SER A 66 -1.14 -19.77 10.52
C SER A 66 -1.28 -20.16 9.04
N GLN A 67 -1.26 -21.47 8.76
CA GLN A 67 -1.58 -22.01 7.44
C GLN A 67 -3.00 -21.62 7.01
N GLN A 68 -3.96 -21.62 7.93
CA GLN A 68 -5.35 -21.24 7.64
C GLN A 68 -5.46 -19.80 7.14
N ASN A 69 -4.72 -18.86 7.73
CA ASN A 69 -4.71 -17.47 7.28
C ASN A 69 -3.99 -17.32 5.93
N LEU A 70 -2.90 -18.06 5.70
CA LEU A 70 -2.27 -18.12 4.38
C LEU A 70 -3.26 -18.63 3.31
N ASP A 71 -3.96 -19.73 3.57
CA ASP A 71 -4.93 -20.30 2.65
C ASP A 71 -6.10 -19.34 2.38
N ALA A 72 -6.57 -18.63 3.42
CA ALA A 72 -7.61 -17.61 3.28
C ALA A 72 -7.14 -16.44 2.40
N PHE A 73 -5.90 -15.96 2.58
CA PHE A 73 -5.34 -14.92 1.73
C PHE A 73 -5.19 -15.38 0.29
N LEU A 74 -4.66 -16.57 0.04
CA LEU A 74 -4.49 -17.11 -1.31
C LEU A 74 -5.82 -17.29 -2.06
N ALA A 75 -6.90 -17.56 -1.34
CA ALA A 75 -8.24 -17.69 -1.93
C ALA A 75 -8.82 -16.35 -2.40
N ASP A 76 -8.52 -15.25 -1.70
CA ASP A 76 -9.04 -13.91 -2.02
C ASP A 76 -8.09 -12.80 -1.52
N PRO A 77 -6.96 -12.55 -2.21
CA PRO A 77 -5.97 -11.59 -1.74
C PRO A 77 -6.49 -10.16 -1.66
N GLU A 78 -7.37 -9.76 -2.59
CA GLU A 78 -7.93 -8.40 -2.69
C GLU A 78 -8.80 -8.05 -1.48
N LYS A 79 -9.50 -9.04 -0.92
CA LYS A 79 -10.28 -8.86 0.31
C LYS A 79 -9.40 -8.55 1.53
N TYR A 80 -8.22 -9.14 1.61
CA TYR A 80 -7.40 -9.10 2.82
C TYR A 80 -6.24 -8.12 2.74
N ALA A 81 -5.75 -7.78 1.55
CA ALA A 81 -4.75 -6.73 1.39
C ALA A 81 -5.33 -5.36 1.82
N PRO A 82 -4.52 -4.46 2.41
CA PRO A 82 -5.00 -3.11 2.70
C PRO A 82 -5.40 -2.38 1.43
N GLN A 83 -6.48 -1.60 1.50
CA GLN A 83 -7.07 -0.87 0.36
C GLN A 83 -6.05 0.00 -0.39
N TYR A 84 -5.06 0.55 0.32
CA TYR A 84 -3.96 1.34 -0.26
C TYR A 84 -2.61 0.68 -0.04
N GLY A 85 -2.54 -0.65 -0.17
CA GLY A 85 -1.27 -1.37 -0.26
C GLY A 85 -0.36 -1.35 0.97
N GLY A 86 -0.86 -0.88 2.12
CA GLY A 86 -0.07 -0.66 3.32
C GLY A 86 0.50 0.76 3.44
N TYR A 87 0.18 1.67 2.52
CA TYR A 87 0.40 3.10 2.69
C TYR A 87 -0.63 3.72 3.63
N CYS A 88 -0.28 4.88 4.18
CA CYS A 88 -1.13 5.68 5.05
C CYS A 88 -2.35 6.21 4.28
N ALA A 89 -3.55 5.77 4.65
CA ALA A 89 -4.81 6.17 4.04
C ALA A 89 -5.04 7.68 4.06
N TRP A 90 -4.67 8.35 5.15
CA TRP A 90 -4.75 9.81 5.23
C TRP A 90 -3.81 10.54 4.25
N ALA A 91 -2.61 10.01 4.00
CA ALA A 91 -1.69 10.63 3.05
C ALA A 91 -2.19 10.44 1.61
N VAL A 92 -2.67 9.23 1.30
CA VAL A 92 -3.30 8.93 0.00
C VAL A 92 -4.50 9.85 -0.25
N SER A 93 -5.34 10.11 0.76
CA SER A 93 -6.51 10.97 0.62
C SER A 93 -6.18 12.48 0.60
N GLU A 94 -5.46 12.99 1.60
CA GLU A 94 -5.28 14.44 1.83
C GLU A 94 -4.09 15.03 1.09
N LYS A 95 -3.07 14.21 0.81
CA LYS A 95 -1.83 14.66 0.19
C LYS A 95 -1.69 14.19 -1.24
N LYS A 96 -2.48 13.20 -1.67
CA LYS A 96 -2.27 12.50 -2.93
C LYS A 96 -0.79 12.12 -3.04
N ASP A 97 -0.29 11.48 -1.98
CA ASP A 97 1.11 11.11 -1.82
C ASP A 97 1.24 9.86 -0.95
N PHE A 98 2.41 9.26 -0.97
CA PHE A 98 2.73 8.08 -0.19
C PHE A 98 3.34 8.46 1.17
N ALA A 99 2.84 7.81 2.22
CA ALA A 99 3.53 7.72 3.51
C ALA A 99 3.37 6.29 4.02
N PRO A 100 4.32 5.76 4.79
CA PRO A 100 4.19 4.41 5.32
C PRO A 100 2.97 4.30 6.22
N GLY A 101 2.20 3.23 6.08
CA GLY A 101 1.20 2.84 7.07
C GLY A 101 1.88 2.05 8.19
N ASP A 102 1.44 2.27 9.42
CA ASP A 102 1.88 1.45 10.55
C ASP A 102 0.79 0.40 10.86
N PRO A 103 1.14 -0.90 10.85
CA PRO A 103 0.24 -2.01 11.17
C PRO A 103 -0.53 -1.88 12.50
N GLN A 104 -0.03 -1.07 13.45
CA GLN A 104 -0.71 -0.83 14.73
C GLN A 104 -1.85 0.19 14.64
N TYR A 105 -1.85 1.07 13.63
CA TYR A 105 -2.83 2.16 13.49
C TYR A 105 -3.74 1.93 12.29
N TRP A 106 -4.67 1.01 12.48
CA TRP A 106 -5.53 0.50 11.42
C TRP A 106 -7.01 0.72 11.69
N ALA A 107 -7.83 0.53 10.67
CA ALA A 107 -9.27 0.38 10.77
C ALA A 107 -9.77 -0.59 9.71
N ILE A 108 -10.87 -1.29 10.00
CA ILE A 108 -11.68 -1.94 8.98
C ILE A 108 -12.92 -1.06 8.77
N GLU A 109 -13.16 -0.66 7.53
CA GLU A 109 -14.35 0.07 7.09
C GLU A 109 -14.90 -0.63 5.85
N ASP A 110 -16.20 -0.94 5.84
CA ASP A 110 -16.86 -1.66 4.73
C ASP A 110 -16.10 -2.91 4.23
N GLY A 111 -15.53 -3.66 5.18
CA GLY A 111 -14.81 -4.91 4.88
C GLY A 111 -13.43 -4.71 4.25
N LYS A 112 -12.88 -3.50 4.26
CA LYS A 112 -11.54 -3.17 3.75
C LYS A 112 -10.61 -2.69 4.86
N LEU A 113 -9.35 -3.09 4.80
CA LEU A 113 -8.33 -2.70 5.77
C LEU A 113 -7.64 -1.40 5.36
N TYR A 114 -7.55 -0.45 6.29
CA TYR A 114 -6.87 0.83 6.12
C TYR A 114 -5.80 0.99 7.20
N LEU A 115 -4.61 1.45 6.82
CA LEU A 115 -3.52 1.77 7.74
C LEU A 115 -3.28 3.29 7.78
N ASN A 116 -2.75 3.78 8.89
CA ASN A 116 -2.35 5.16 9.07
C ASN A 116 -0.94 5.24 9.65
N TYR A 117 -0.25 6.36 9.41
CA TYR A 117 1.15 6.53 9.77
C TYR A 117 1.41 6.46 11.28
N ASN A 118 0.50 7.00 12.10
CA ASN A 118 0.56 6.95 13.56
C ASN A 118 -0.81 7.25 14.18
N ASN A 119 -0.91 7.19 15.51
CA ASN A 119 -2.16 7.46 16.24
C ASN A 119 -2.77 8.83 15.93
N LYS A 120 -1.94 9.88 15.82
CA LYS A 120 -2.41 11.24 15.54
C LYS A 120 -3.03 11.33 14.15
N ILE A 121 -2.37 10.75 13.14
CA ILE A 121 -2.87 10.73 11.76
C ILE A 121 -4.12 9.86 11.64
N LYS A 122 -4.15 8.70 12.31
CA LYS A 122 -5.36 7.90 12.43
C LYS A 122 -6.52 8.72 12.99
N GLY A 123 -6.30 9.46 14.09
CA GLY A 123 -7.31 10.33 14.67
C GLY A 123 -7.75 11.50 13.77
N LEU A 124 -6.94 11.93 12.79
CA LEU A 124 -7.39 12.87 11.75
C LEU A 124 -8.26 12.16 10.72
N TRP A 125 -7.80 11.02 10.23
CA TRP A 125 -8.54 10.19 9.27
C TRP A 125 -9.91 9.72 9.81
N GLU A 126 -9.99 9.45 11.10
CA GLU A 126 -11.25 9.01 11.73
C GLU A 126 -12.31 10.09 11.88
N LYS A 127 -11.96 11.37 11.72
CA LYS A 127 -12.94 12.47 11.81
C LYS A 127 -13.94 12.46 10.67
N ASP A 128 -13.52 11.98 9.49
CA ASP A 128 -14.37 11.88 8.31
C ASP A 128 -13.88 10.75 7.38
N ARG A 129 -14.06 9.50 7.83
CA ARG A 129 -13.60 8.31 7.09
C ARG A 129 -14.20 8.26 5.68
N ALA A 130 -15.48 8.57 5.55
CA ALA A 130 -16.18 8.54 4.27
C ALA A 130 -15.54 9.51 3.26
N HIS A 131 -15.24 10.74 3.68
CA HIS A 131 -14.53 11.69 2.83
C HIS A 131 -13.14 11.18 2.44
N HIS A 132 -12.34 10.74 3.42
CA HIS A 132 -10.98 10.29 3.15
C HIS A 132 -10.93 9.03 2.28
N ILE A 133 -11.87 8.10 2.44
CA ILE A 133 -11.96 6.91 1.57
C ILE A 133 -12.33 7.33 0.15
N ALA A 134 -13.34 8.19 -0.03
CA ALA A 134 -13.72 8.67 -1.36
C ALA A 134 -12.55 9.38 -2.07
N GLN A 135 -11.84 10.26 -1.37
CA GLN A 135 -10.66 10.95 -1.92
C GLN A 135 -9.50 9.99 -2.17
N GLY A 136 -9.26 9.05 -1.25
CA GLY A 136 -8.21 8.06 -1.38
C GLY A 136 -8.44 7.16 -2.60
N ASP A 137 -9.67 6.70 -2.81
CA ASP A 137 -10.06 5.88 -3.96
C ASP A 137 -9.92 6.64 -5.28
N GLN A 138 -10.22 7.94 -5.30
CA GLN A 138 -9.97 8.79 -6.47
C GLN A 138 -8.47 8.99 -6.75
N ASN A 139 -7.67 9.16 -5.71
CA ASN A 139 -6.24 9.46 -5.82
C ASN A 139 -5.40 8.23 -6.14
N TRP A 140 -5.81 7.05 -5.64
CA TRP A 140 -5.02 5.84 -5.63
C TRP A 140 -4.58 5.38 -7.04
N PRO A 141 -5.45 5.25 -8.06
CA PRO A 141 -5.03 4.81 -9.39
C PRO A 141 -3.95 5.70 -10.00
N ALA A 142 -4.04 7.02 -9.77
CA ALA A 142 -3.06 7.98 -10.26
C ALA A 142 -1.70 7.87 -9.53
N LEU A 143 -1.70 7.43 -8.27
CA LEU A 143 -0.50 7.26 -7.45
C LEU A 143 0.29 6.00 -7.85
N ILE A 144 -0.40 4.89 -8.10
CA ILE A 144 0.23 3.62 -8.50
C ILE A 144 0.44 3.50 -10.01
N GLY A 145 0.09 4.53 -10.79
CA GLY A 145 0.32 4.56 -12.23
C GLY A 145 -0.57 3.63 -13.04
N THR A 146 -1.70 3.17 -12.48
CA THR A 146 -2.72 2.41 -13.23
C THR A 146 -3.66 3.42 -13.90
N SER A 147 -3.38 3.78 -15.15
CA SER A 147 -4.37 4.47 -15.98
C SER A 147 -5.47 3.48 -16.34
N GLU A 148 -6.72 3.79 -15.97
CA GLU A 148 -7.90 3.12 -16.56
C GLU A 148 -7.94 3.28 -18.08
#